data_AF-A0A7K0FBU8-F1
#
_entry.id   AF-A0A7K0FBU8-F1
#
_cell.length_a   1.000
_cell.length_b   1.000
_cell.length_c   1.000
_cell.angle_alpha   90.00
_cell.angle_beta   90.00
_cell.angle_gamma   90.00
#
_symmetry.space_group_name_H-M   'P 1'
#
loop_
_entity.id
_entity.type
_entity.pdbx_description
1 polymer ?
#
loop_
_entity_poly.entity_id
_entity_poly.type
_entity_poly.pdbx_seq_one_letter_code
_entity_poly.pdbx_strand_id
1 'polypeptide(L)'
;MSKRDLKKYLSELNKEQLEEQIIELYEKFSPVKVYYDFAFNPKEDKLLQECKVKISQEYFPIKKPNAKWRPKAKMRRSVAQKYIKHFISLGVDPFVIADVMLFNLEIAQTFSAQNFIKQELFYKSMFNSFEQAVNFTISNGILNEFKPRIIAVEQETMQQKWKNRHDFETILDKID
;
A
#
# COMPACT_ATOMS: atom_id res chain seq x y z
N MET A 1 6.62 -30.29 12.06
CA MET A 1 7.76 -29.63 12.74
C MET A 1 7.30 -28.26 13.20
N SER A 2 7.35 -27.98 14.50
CA SER A 2 6.95 -26.68 15.09
C SER A 2 8.09 -25.65 15.04
N LYS A 3 7.80 -24.38 15.35
CA LYS A 3 8.85 -23.33 15.51
C LYS A 3 9.91 -23.72 16.54
N ARG A 4 9.52 -24.47 17.58
CA ARG A 4 10.44 -24.97 18.62
C ARG A 4 11.38 -26.04 18.05
N ASP A 5 10.84 -26.96 17.27
CA ASP A 5 11.62 -28.04 16.65
C ASP A 5 12.61 -27.50 15.62
N LEU A 6 12.19 -26.52 14.82
CA LEU A 6 13.09 -25.83 13.88
C LEU A 6 14.24 -25.13 14.61
N LYS A 7 13.97 -24.43 15.72
CA LYS A 7 15.02 -23.80 16.53
C LYS A 7 16.04 -24.81 17.05
N LYS A 8 15.57 -25.97 17.52
CA LYS A 8 16.45 -27.05 17.99
C LYS A 8 17.32 -27.57 16.84
N TYR A 9 16.71 -27.87 15.70
CA TYR A 9 17.43 -28.31 14.50
C TYR A 9 18.52 -27.31 14.08
N LEU A 10 18.19 -26.01 13.99
CA LEU A 10 19.16 -24.98 13.61
C LEU A 10 20.30 -24.84 14.62
N SER A 11 20.07 -25.10 15.91
CA SER A 11 21.12 -25.05 16.93
C SER A 11 22.13 -26.20 16.85
N GLU A 12 21.79 -27.26 16.12
CA GLU A 12 22.65 -28.43 15.90
C GLU A 12 23.55 -28.25 14.65
N LEU A 13 23.31 -27.21 13.84
CA LEU A 13 24.07 -26.94 12.60
C LEU A 13 25.29 -26.04 12.85
N ASN A 14 26.34 -26.29 12.09
CA ASN A 14 27.50 -25.40 12.04
C ASN A 14 27.25 -24.21 11.09
N LYS A 15 28.20 -23.25 11.08
CA LYS A 15 28.08 -22.04 10.26
C LYS A 15 27.91 -22.33 8.76
N GLU A 16 28.71 -23.23 8.21
CA GLU A 16 28.70 -23.58 6.78
C GLU A 16 27.36 -24.19 6.36
N GLN A 17 26.81 -25.09 7.19
CA GLN A 17 25.50 -25.71 6.97
C GLN A 17 24.36 -24.69 7.05
N LEU A 18 24.46 -23.70 7.95
CA LEU A 18 23.50 -22.61 8.05
C LEU A 18 23.56 -21.70 6.81
N GLU A 19 24.76 -21.39 6.33
CA GLU A 19 24.97 -20.59 5.11
C GLU A 19 24.38 -21.31 3.89
N GLU A 20 24.66 -22.60 3.73
CA GLU A 20 24.10 -23.42 2.64
C GLU A 20 22.57 -23.44 2.68
N GLN A 21 21.96 -23.62 3.87
CA GLN A 21 20.50 -23.55 4.00
C GLN A 21 19.94 -22.18 3.61
N ILE A 22 20.58 -21.08 4.00
CA ILE A 22 20.10 -19.74 3.64
C ILE A 22 20.18 -19.53 2.12
N ILE A 23 21.25 -20.00 1.48
CA ILE A 23 21.42 -19.93 0.02
C ILE A 23 20.35 -20.78 -0.67
N GLU A 24 20.11 -22.02 -0.21
CA GLU A 24 19.03 -22.85 -0.75
C GLU A 24 17.66 -22.18 -0.61
N LEU A 25 17.37 -21.53 0.52
CA LEU A 25 16.13 -20.79 0.71
C LEU A 25 16.02 -19.62 -0.28
N TYR A 26 17.12 -18.88 -0.49
CA TYR A 26 17.19 -17.79 -1.45
C TYR A 26 16.97 -18.24 -2.89
N GLU A 27 17.55 -19.38 -3.29
CA GLU A 27 17.41 -19.92 -4.65
C GLU A 27 16.02 -20.54 -4.88
N LYS A 28 15.49 -21.24 -3.88
CA LYS A 28 14.24 -22.01 -3.99
C LYS A 28 12.99 -21.15 -3.87
N PHE A 29 13.02 -20.11 -3.03
CA PHE A 29 11.83 -19.32 -2.70
C PHE A 29 11.94 -17.88 -3.19
N SER A 30 11.16 -17.54 -4.21
CA SER A 30 11.10 -16.17 -4.75
C SER A 30 10.86 -15.08 -3.69
N PRO A 31 9.99 -15.25 -2.68
CA PRO A 31 9.83 -14.24 -1.63
C PRO A 31 11.09 -13.99 -0.81
N VAL A 32 11.91 -15.02 -0.55
CA VAL A 32 13.17 -14.90 0.19
C VAL A 32 14.19 -14.13 -0.66
N LYS A 33 14.25 -14.44 -1.96
CA LYS A 33 15.05 -13.69 -2.91
C LYS A 33 14.70 -12.20 -2.94
N VAL A 34 13.42 -11.87 -3.06
CA VAL A 34 12.96 -10.47 -3.09
C VAL A 34 13.29 -9.75 -1.78
N TYR A 35 13.14 -10.42 -0.64
CA TYR A 35 13.54 -9.84 0.65
C TYR A 35 15.03 -9.50 0.70
N TYR A 36 15.92 -10.43 0.32
CA TYR A 36 17.36 -10.15 0.32
C TYR A 36 17.77 -9.12 -0.73
N ASP A 37 17.20 -9.19 -1.94
CA ASP A 37 17.42 -8.18 -2.99
C ASP A 37 17.06 -6.77 -2.48
N PHE A 38 15.94 -6.65 -1.76
CA PHE A 38 15.53 -5.41 -1.12
C PHE A 38 16.48 -5.03 0.03
N ALA A 39 16.81 -5.94 0.94
CA ALA A 39 17.67 -5.65 2.09
C ALA A 39 19.07 -5.16 1.69
N PHE A 40 19.63 -5.68 0.59
CA PHE A 40 20.94 -5.26 0.08
C PHE A 40 20.87 -4.10 -0.92
N ASN A 41 19.76 -3.93 -1.63
CA ASN A 41 19.59 -2.88 -2.63
C ASN A 41 18.12 -2.38 -2.68
N PRO A 42 17.68 -1.60 -1.69
CA PRO A 42 16.25 -1.32 -1.47
C PRO A 42 15.54 -0.65 -2.66
N LYS A 43 16.25 0.20 -3.41
CA LYS A 43 15.72 1.00 -4.54
C LYS A 43 14.30 1.55 -4.25
N GLU A 44 14.08 2.03 -3.03
CA GLU A 44 12.75 2.39 -2.53
C GLU A 44 12.06 3.43 -3.42
N ASP A 45 12.80 4.45 -3.86
CA ASP A 45 12.28 5.47 -4.78
C ASP A 45 11.72 4.88 -6.06
N LYS A 46 12.42 3.89 -6.64
CA LYS A 46 11.98 3.23 -7.87
C LYS A 46 10.74 2.39 -7.62
N LEU A 47 10.70 1.63 -6.51
CA LEU A 47 9.54 0.84 -6.12
C LEU A 47 8.31 1.73 -5.87
N LEU A 48 8.51 2.87 -5.19
CA LEU A 48 7.49 3.86 -4.92
C LEU A 48 6.94 4.46 -6.22
N GLN A 49 7.82 4.90 -7.13
CA GLN A 49 7.42 5.44 -8.43
C GLN A 49 6.64 4.43 -9.25
N GLU A 50 7.13 3.19 -9.37
CA GLU A 50 6.44 2.13 -10.11
C GLU A 50 5.07 1.82 -9.49
N CYS A 51 4.99 1.78 -8.16
CA CYS A 51 3.74 1.60 -7.42
C CYS A 51 2.73 2.71 -7.74
N LYS A 52 3.13 3.98 -7.56
CA LYS A 52 2.26 5.14 -7.83
C LYS A 52 1.79 5.17 -9.28
N VAL A 53 2.65 4.87 -10.24
CA VAL A 53 2.26 4.76 -11.66
C VAL A 53 1.18 3.70 -11.88
N LYS A 54 1.32 2.53 -11.25
CA LYS A 54 0.33 1.44 -11.38
C LYS A 54 -1.00 1.79 -10.74
N ILE A 55 -0.97 2.42 -9.57
CA ILE A 55 -2.18 2.92 -8.89
C ILE A 55 -2.85 4.00 -9.76
N SER A 56 -2.10 4.99 -10.24
CA SER A 56 -2.63 6.04 -11.12
C SER A 56 -3.32 5.50 -12.36
N GLN A 57 -2.79 4.45 -12.97
CA GLN A 57 -3.38 3.84 -14.17
C GLN A 57 -4.74 3.16 -13.92
N GLU A 58 -5.09 2.85 -12.67
CA GLU A 58 -6.43 2.34 -12.34
C GLU A 58 -7.52 3.40 -12.50
N TYR A 59 -7.17 4.67 -12.29
CA TYR A 59 -8.06 5.83 -12.37
C TYR A 59 -7.88 6.60 -13.67
N PHE A 60 -6.64 6.74 -14.13
CA PHE A 60 -6.24 7.50 -15.32
C PHE A 60 -5.43 6.61 -16.27
N PRO A 61 -6.09 5.64 -16.95
CA PRO A 61 -5.40 4.71 -17.81
C PRO A 61 -4.82 5.42 -19.06
N ILE A 62 -3.57 5.09 -19.38
CA ILE A 62 -2.83 5.66 -20.51
C ILE A 62 -3.20 4.92 -21.80
N LYS A 63 -3.54 5.68 -22.85
CA LYS A 63 -3.78 5.12 -24.19
C LYS A 63 -2.45 4.68 -24.80
N LYS A 64 -2.35 3.42 -25.24
CA LYS A 64 -1.18 2.94 -25.98
C LYS A 64 -1.17 3.57 -27.40
N PRO A 65 -0.01 3.83 -28.01
CA PRO A 65 0.10 4.48 -29.33
C PRO A 65 -0.80 3.85 -30.40
N ASN A 66 -0.92 2.51 -30.41
CA ASN A 66 -1.68 1.77 -31.42
C ASN A 66 -3.08 1.33 -30.93
N ALA A 67 -3.55 1.84 -29.78
CA ALA A 67 -4.85 1.45 -29.25
C ALA A 67 -5.99 2.18 -29.99
N LYS A 68 -6.93 1.42 -30.56
CA LYS A 68 -8.13 1.97 -31.23
C LYS A 68 -9.02 2.77 -30.26
N TRP A 69 -9.06 2.38 -28.98
CA TRP A 69 -9.91 2.99 -27.96
C TRP A 69 -9.11 3.32 -26.69
N ARG A 70 -9.52 4.38 -25.97
CA ARG A 70 -8.94 4.70 -24.66
C ARG A 70 -9.42 3.64 -23.64
N PRO A 71 -8.52 3.04 -22.85
CA PRO A 71 -8.92 2.12 -21.79
C PRO A 71 -9.82 2.84 -20.77
N LYS A 72 -10.81 2.12 -20.23
CA LYS A 72 -11.67 2.65 -19.16
C LYS A 72 -10.97 2.55 -17.81
N ALA A 73 -11.21 3.52 -16.94
CA ALA A 73 -10.80 3.46 -15.55
C ALA A 73 -11.46 2.26 -14.86
N LYS A 74 -10.66 1.46 -14.14
CA LYS A 74 -11.14 0.25 -13.45
C LYS A 74 -11.32 0.48 -11.96
N MET A 75 -10.70 1.52 -11.38
CA MET A 75 -10.84 1.93 -9.98
C MET A 75 -10.61 0.78 -8.98
N ARG A 76 -9.65 -0.12 -9.28
CA ARG A 76 -9.43 -1.32 -8.46
C ARG A 76 -8.54 -1.01 -7.26
N ARG A 77 -9.17 -0.83 -6.09
CA ARG A 77 -8.46 -0.75 -4.79
C ARG A 77 -7.47 -1.90 -4.57
N SER A 78 -7.80 -3.11 -5.06
CA SER A 78 -6.98 -4.31 -4.85
C SER A 78 -5.55 -4.18 -5.41
N VAL A 79 -5.33 -3.30 -6.39
CA VAL A 79 -3.99 -3.02 -6.93
C VAL A 79 -3.13 -2.31 -5.88
N ALA A 80 -3.63 -1.21 -5.31
CA ALA A 80 -2.93 -0.51 -4.23
C ALA A 80 -2.72 -1.43 -3.02
N GLN A 81 -3.75 -2.18 -2.61
CA GLN A 81 -3.65 -3.09 -1.46
C GLN A 81 -2.57 -4.17 -1.66
N LYS A 82 -2.40 -4.66 -2.89
CA LYS A 82 -1.34 -5.63 -3.21
C LYS A 82 0.04 -5.04 -2.94
N TYR A 83 0.29 -3.81 -3.38
CA TYR A 83 1.56 -3.13 -3.15
C TYR A 83 1.79 -2.82 -1.66
N ILE A 84 0.79 -2.27 -0.98
CA ILE A 84 0.88 -1.97 0.46
C ILE A 84 1.23 -3.23 1.26
N LYS A 85 0.54 -4.34 1.03
CA LYS A 85 0.84 -5.62 1.68
C LYS A 85 2.26 -6.11 1.37
N HIS A 86 2.69 -5.94 0.13
CA HIS A 86 4.04 -6.34 -0.27
C HIS A 86 5.11 -5.48 0.41
N PHE A 87 4.93 -4.16 0.47
CA PHE A 87 5.87 -3.26 1.14
C PHE A 87 5.97 -3.56 2.63
N ILE A 88 4.84 -3.79 3.30
CA ILE A 88 4.83 -4.25 4.70
C ILE A 88 5.62 -5.57 4.85
N SER A 89 5.44 -6.53 3.94
CA SER A 89 6.17 -7.81 4.00
C SER A 89 7.67 -7.70 3.77
N LEU A 90 8.11 -6.68 3.02
CA LEU A 90 9.53 -6.41 2.76
C LEU A 90 10.19 -5.58 3.86
N GLY A 91 9.41 -4.98 4.75
CA GLY A 91 9.92 -4.07 5.77
C GLY A 91 10.36 -2.71 5.20
N VAL A 92 9.68 -2.24 4.14
CA VAL A 92 9.88 -0.88 3.60
C VAL A 92 9.60 0.16 4.69
N ASP A 93 10.30 1.30 4.65
CA ASP A 93 10.08 2.42 5.56
C ASP A 93 8.56 2.75 5.73
N PRO A 94 8.05 2.81 6.97
CA PRO A 94 6.67 3.22 7.25
C PRO A 94 6.24 4.53 6.59
N PHE A 95 7.14 5.51 6.42
CA PHE A 95 6.86 6.77 5.70
C PHE A 95 6.50 6.53 4.24
N VAL A 96 7.22 5.64 3.56
CA VAL A 96 6.95 5.27 2.17
C VAL A 96 5.63 4.51 2.06
N ILE A 97 5.34 3.61 3.01
CA ILE A 97 4.07 2.87 3.05
C ILE A 97 2.90 3.83 3.25
N ALA A 98 2.98 4.72 4.24
CA ALA A 98 1.93 5.71 4.52
C ALA A 98 1.70 6.65 3.33
N ASP A 99 2.77 7.08 2.65
CA ASP A 99 2.69 7.88 1.43
C ASP A 99 1.90 7.16 0.32
N VAL A 100 2.13 5.86 0.09
CA VAL A 100 1.35 5.06 -0.87
C VAL A 100 -0.11 4.91 -0.44
N MET A 101 -0.38 4.68 0.84
CA MET A 101 -1.73 4.52 1.37
C MET A 101 -2.57 5.79 1.13
N LEU A 102 -1.99 6.97 1.40
CA LEU A 102 -2.65 8.25 1.19
C LEU A 102 -2.72 8.63 -0.29
N PHE A 103 -1.67 8.37 -1.06
CA PHE A 103 -1.68 8.58 -2.51
C PHE A 103 -2.83 7.84 -3.21
N ASN A 104 -3.14 6.62 -2.77
CA ASN A 104 -4.28 5.86 -3.29
C ASN A 104 -5.63 6.55 -3.04
N LEU A 105 -5.78 7.28 -1.93
CA LEU A 105 -7.00 8.05 -1.63
C LEU A 105 -7.05 9.32 -2.46
N GLU A 106 -5.95 10.07 -2.51
CA GLU A 106 -5.83 11.34 -3.23
C GLU A 106 -6.10 11.19 -4.73
N ILE A 107 -5.56 10.13 -5.35
CA ILE A 107 -5.79 9.88 -6.77
C ILE A 107 -7.23 9.44 -7.05
N ALA A 108 -7.87 8.75 -6.10
CA ALA A 108 -9.27 8.37 -6.20
C ALA A 108 -10.17 9.60 -6.10
N GLN A 109 -9.86 10.53 -5.19
CA GLN A 109 -10.53 11.83 -5.04
C GLN A 109 -10.34 12.71 -6.28
N THR A 110 -9.13 12.77 -6.82
CA THR A 110 -8.84 13.47 -8.07
C THR A 110 -9.72 12.94 -9.22
N PHE A 111 -9.92 11.62 -9.27
CA PHE A 111 -10.78 11.01 -10.28
C PHE A 111 -12.26 11.32 -10.05
N SER A 112 -12.77 11.17 -8.83
CA SER A 112 -14.18 11.40 -8.51
C SER A 112 -14.60 12.87 -8.60
N ALA A 113 -13.67 13.82 -8.42
CA ALA A 113 -13.93 15.25 -8.63
C ALA A 113 -14.40 15.55 -10.07
N GLN A 114 -13.94 14.77 -11.04
CA GLN A 114 -14.26 14.95 -12.47
C GLN A 114 -15.27 13.91 -12.98
N ASN A 115 -15.58 12.88 -12.20
CA ASN A 115 -16.35 11.73 -12.63
C ASN A 115 -17.35 11.31 -11.56
N PHE A 116 -18.64 11.38 -11.88
CA PHE A 116 -19.67 10.89 -10.96
C PHE A 116 -19.62 9.37 -10.79
N ILE A 117 -19.39 8.92 -9.55
CA ILE A 117 -19.30 7.49 -9.22
C ILE A 117 -20.61 7.00 -8.62
N LYS A 118 -21.29 6.12 -9.36
CA LYS A 118 -22.56 5.50 -8.94
C LYS A 118 -22.37 4.35 -7.95
N GLN A 119 -21.22 3.67 -7.99
CA GLN A 119 -21.02 2.43 -7.24
C GLN A 119 -20.79 2.71 -5.75
N GLU A 120 -21.66 2.22 -4.87
CA GLU A 120 -21.52 2.42 -3.42
C GLU A 120 -20.28 1.74 -2.83
N LEU A 121 -19.90 0.59 -3.42
CA LEU A 121 -18.70 -0.14 -3.05
C LEU A 121 -17.42 0.70 -3.18
N PHE A 122 -17.39 1.69 -4.09
CA PHE A 122 -16.28 2.61 -4.21
C PHE A 122 -16.05 3.36 -2.90
N TYR A 123 -17.08 4.06 -2.42
CA TYR A 123 -17.03 4.89 -1.20
C TYR A 123 -16.66 4.06 0.03
N LYS A 124 -17.30 2.89 0.21
CA LYS A 124 -16.97 1.95 1.30
C LYS A 124 -15.50 1.51 1.24
N SER A 125 -14.98 1.24 0.03
CA SER A 125 -13.60 0.81 -0.14
C SER A 125 -12.58 1.93 0.11
N MET A 126 -12.93 3.18 -0.18
CA MET A 126 -12.10 4.34 0.12
C MET A 126 -12.06 4.61 1.63
N PHE A 127 -13.20 4.56 2.31
CA PHE A 127 -13.25 4.68 3.77
C PHE A 127 -12.40 3.61 4.47
N ASN A 128 -12.52 2.34 4.06
CA ASN A 128 -11.66 1.28 4.59
C ASN A 128 -10.17 1.52 4.34
N SER A 129 -9.81 2.22 3.25
CA SER A 129 -8.41 2.56 2.97
C SER A 129 -7.93 3.72 3.82
N PHE A 130 -8.80 4.71 4.07
CA PHE A 130 -8.56 5.84 4.96
C PHE A 130 -8.36 5.39 6.40
N GLU A 131 -9.28 4.60 6.95
CA GLU A 131 -9.15 4.04 8.30
C GLU A 131 -7.86 3.22 8.45
N GLN A 132 -7.53 2.40 7.45
CA GLN A 132 -6.26 1.66 7.44
C GLN A 132 -5.04 2.59 7.45
N ALA A 133 -5.06 3.68 6.67
CA ALA A 133 -3.95 4.63 6.61
C ALA A 133 -3.77 5.36 7.95
N VAL A 134 -4.86 5.85 8.54
CA VAL A 134 -4.85 6.50 9.86
C VAL A 134 -4.29 5.55 10.93
N ASN A 135 -4.86 4.34 11.05
CA ASN A 135 -4.42 3.35 12.02
C ASN A 135 -2.95 2.95 11.82
N PHE A 136 -2.50 2.85 10.56
CA PHE A 136 -1.11 2.55 10.24
C PHE A 136 -0.18 3.67 10.71
N THR A 137 -0.51 4.93 10.45
CA THR A 137 0.31 6.08 10.89
C THR A 137 0.40 6.19 12.41
N ILE A 138 -0.70 5.94 13.13
CA ILE A 138 -0.72 5.88 14.61
C ILE A 138 0.18 4.75 15.12
N SER A 139 0.00 3.54 14.60
CA SER A 139 0.70 2.34 15.07
C SER A 139 2.22 2.41 14.85
N ASN A 140 2.66 3.18 13.85
CA ASN A 140 4.07 3.42 13.55
C ASN A 140 4.62 4.72 14.16
N GLY A 141 3.81 5.50 14.89
CA GLY A 141 4.24 6.75 15.53
C GLY A 141 4.57 7.89 14.56
N ILE A 142 4.01 7.86 13.34
CA ILE A 142 4.26 8.83 12.25
C ILE A 142 3.02 9.65 11.90
N LEU A 143 2.06 9.74 12.82
CA LEU A 143 0.79 10.43 12.57
C LEU A 143 1.01 11.91 12.26
N ASN A 144 1.89 12.59 13.00
CA ASN A 144 2.04 14.05 12.93
C ASN A 144 2.49 14.52 11.53
N GLU A 145 3.31 13.73 10.87
CA GLU A 145 3.87 14.00 9.55
C GLU A 145 2.83 13.84 8.45
N PHE A 146 1.82 12.99 8.66
CA PHE A 146 0.76 12.71 7.69
C PHE A 146 -0.59 13.33 8.05
N LYS A 147 -0.77 13.86 9.28
CA LYS A 147 -2.00 14.50 9.75
C LYS A 147 -2.52 15.58 8.79
N PRO A 148 -1.69 16.46 8.19
CA PRO A 148 -2.17 17.42 7.20
C PRO A 148 -2.81 16.77 5.96
N ARG A 149 -2.25 15.67 5.46
CA ARG A 149 -2.80 14.92 4.31
C ARG A 149 -4.07 14.16 4.69
N ILE A 150 -4.12 13.59 5.90
CA ILE A 150 -5.31 12.91 6.41
C ILE A 150 -6.49 13.89 6.51
N ILE A 151 -6.26 15.08 7.08
CA ILE A 151 -7.26 16.15 7.15
C ILE A 151 -7.69 16.57 5.74
N ALA A 152 -6.75 16.78 4.81
CA ALA A 152 -7.07 17.14 3.44
C ALA A 152 -7.96 16.09 2.74
N VAL A 153 -7.72 14.79 2.96
CA VAL A 153 -8.55 13.70 2.41
C VAL A 153 -9.96 13.75 3.00
N GLU A 154 -10.13 14.00 4.29
CA GLU A 154 -11.47 14.16 4.88
C GLU A 154 -12.19 15.39 4.31
N GLN A 155 -11.52 16.53 4.25
CA GLN A 155 -12.09 17.78 3.76
C GLN A 155 -12.53 17.66 2.30
N GLU A 156 -11.72 17.02 1.45
CA GLU A 156 -12.06 16.75 0.05
C GLU A 156 -13.28 15.80 -0.05
N THR A 157 -13.41 14.83 0.86
CA THR A 157 -14.58 13.94 0.95
C THR A 157 -15.85 14.74 1.26
N MET A 158 -15.77 15.73 2.15
CA MET A 158 -16.86 16.65 2.47
C MET A 158 -17.21 17.56 1.28
N GLN A 159 -16.21 18.16 0.62
CA GLN A 159 -16.39 19.04 -0.54
C GLN A 159 -17.05 18.30 -1.72
N GLN A 160 -16.61 17.08 -2.00
CA GLN A 160 -17.20 16.23 -3.04
C GLN A 160 -18.56 15.62 -2.64
N LYS A 161 -19.03 15.87 -1.40
CA LYS A 161 -20.30 15.36 -0.86
C LYS A 161 -20.42 13.85 -0.97
N TRP A 162 -19.34 13.12 -0.66
CA TRP A 162 -19.39 11.66 -0.66
C TRP A 162 -20.46 11.17 0.32
N LYS A 163 -21.08 10.02 -0.01
CA LYS A 163 -22.21 9.48 0.75
C LYS A 163 -21.84 9.13 2.20
N ASN A 164 -20.60 8.74 2.43
CA ASN A 164 -20.06 8.25 3.70
C ASN A 164 -19.13 9.26 4.39
N ARG A 165 -19.24 10.55 4.06
CA ARG A 165 -18.36 11.59 4.60
C ARG A 165 -18.32 11.66 6.14
N HIS A 166 -19.45 11.41 6.81
CA HIS A 166 -19.53 11.38 8.27
C HIS A 166 -18.70 10.24 8.91
N ASP A 167 -18.45 9.16 8.17
CA ASP A 167 -17.57 8.09 8.65
C ASP A 167 -16.11 8.59 8.72
N PHE A 168 -15.68 9.44 7.78
CA PHE A 168 -14.34 10.05 7.78
C PHE A 168 -14.17 11.05 8.92
N GLU A 169 -15.16 11.92 9.11
CA GLU A 169 -15.24 12.89 10.22
C GLU A 169 -15.07 12.19 11.58
N THR A 170 -15.81 11.10 11.80
CA THR A 170 -15.73 10.29 13.03
C THR A 170 -14.32 9.70 13.30
N ILE A 171 -13.53 9.46 12.26
CA ILE A 171 -12.14 8.98 12.41
C ILE A 171 -11.21 10.15 12.77
N LEU A 172 -11.42 11.34 12.20
CA LEU A 172 -10.64 12.53 12.56
C LEU A 172 -10.85 12.93 14.02
N ASP A 173 -12.09 12.92 14.50
CA ASP A 173 -12.42 13.26 15.90
C ASP A 173 -11.68 12.40 16.94
N LYS A 174 -11.19 11.21 16.54
CA LYS A 174 -10.44 10.29 17.43
C LYS A 174 -8.94 10.57 17.47
N ILE A 175 -8.42 11.38 16.56
CA ILE A 175 -6.99 11.67 16.40
C ILE A 175 -6.65 13.16 16.61
N ASP A 176 -7.67 13.97 16.86
CA ASP A 176 -7.57 15.32 17.41
C ASP A 176 -7.48 15.29 18.94
#